data_AF-A0A160P2A6-F1
#
_entry.id   AF-A0A160P2A6-F1
#
_cell.length_a   1.000
_cell.length_b   1.000
_cell.length_c   1.000
_cell.angle_alpha   90.00
_cell.angle_beta   90.00
_cell.angle_gamma   90.00
#
_symmetry.space_group_name_H-M   'P 1'
#
loop_
_entity.id
_entity.type
_entity.pdbx_description
1 polymer ?
#
loop_
_entity_poly.entity_id
_entity_poly.type
_entity_poly.pdbx_seq_one_letter_code
_entity_poly.pdbx_strand_id
1 'polypeptide(L)'
;MDAIPVLDWGEPQHFDHRRDRPCCLCGRPTPLRSHAGEPAHKVCAEQWNADHPDAPRLYRPPDKTDPTRPQHDIGTVRFHNDGPTTPILSRPAPTAVLRPLNTNTSSSPGLFAA
;
A
#
# COMPACT_ATOMS: atom_id res chain seq x y z
N MET A 1 -2.58 16.55 -18.30
CA MET A 1 -1.53 16.51 -17.28
C MET A 1 -2.20 16.03 -16.02
N ASP A 2 -2.19 14.71 -15.79
CA ASP A 2 -2.71 14.17 -14.54
C ASP A 2 -1.86 14.75 -13.42
N ALA A 3 -2.50 15.46 -12.48
CA ALA A 3 -1.79 16.10 -11.40
C ALA A 3 -1.16 15.00 -10.53
N ILE A 4 0.17 14.95 -10.46
CA ILE A 4 0.88 14.05 -9.56
C ILE A 4 0.50 14.48 -8.14
N PRO A 5 -0.18 13.64 -7.35
CA PRO A 5 -0.48 13.99 -5.97
C PRO A 5 0.83 14.23 -5.22
N VAL A 6 0.98 15.44 -4.69
CA VAL A 6 2.19 15.88 -3.98
C VAL A 6 2.27 15.14 -2.65
N LEU A 7 3.45 14.58 -2.34
CA LEU A 7 3.65 13.92 -1.07
C LEU A 7 3.64 14.97 0.06
N ASP A 8 3.12 14.65 1.22
CA ASP A 8 3.19 15.50 2.41
C ASP A 8 3.98 14.77 3.50
N TRP A 9 5.24 15.17 3.62
CA TRP A 9 6.22 14.69 4.60
C TRP A 9 6.59 15.80 5.58
N GLY A 10 5.65 16.69 5.90
CA GLY A 10 5.87 17.81 6.81
C GLY A 10 6.11 17.41 8.27
N GLU A 11 5.81 16.17 8.65
CA GLU A 11 6.03 15.69 10.02
C GLU A 11 7.53 15.56 10.35
N PRO A 12 7.97 15.95 11.57
CA PRO A 12 9.39 15.92 11.95
C PRO A 12 10.04 14.53 11.85
N GLN A 13 9.25 13.45 11.92
CA GLN A 13 9.76 12.08 11.81
C GLN A 13 10.45 11.80 10.46
N HIS A 14 10.09 12.55 9.43
CA HIS A 14 10.71 12.46 8.12
C HIS A 14 12.05 13.16 8.04
N PHE A 15 12.49 13.90 9.06
CA PHE A 15 13.71 14.68 9.00
C PHE A 15 14.76 14.19 10.01
N ASP A 16 15.89 13.69 9.50
CA ASP A 16 17.06 13.36 10.31
C ASP A 16 18.00 14.56 10.38
N HIS A 17 17.82 15.41 11.39
CA HIS A 17 18.61 16.63 11.59
C HIS A 17 20.11 16.39 11.89
N ARG A 18 20.51 15.13 12.11
CA ARG A 18 21.88 14.80 12.53
C ARG A 18 22.77 14.36 11.38
N ARG A 19 22.19 13.81 10.32
CA ARG A 19 22.96 13.27 9.19
C ARG A 19 22.16 13.19 7.91
N ASP A 20 22.81 13.63 6.85
CA ASP A 20 22.38 13.28 5.51
C ASP A 20 22.77 11.83 5.19
N ARG A 21 21.91 11.16 4.43
CA ARG A 21 22.18 9.84 3.86
C ARG A 21 21.94 9.87 2.36
N PRO A 22 22.61 9.03 1.57
CA PRO A 22 22.38 8.97 0.14
C PRO A 22 20.93 8.54 -0.12
N CYS A 23 20.21 9.35 -0.91
CA CYS A 23 18.87 9.04 -1.39
C CYS A 23 18.88 7.69 -2.11
N CYS A 24 17.97 6.79 -1.73
CA CYS A 24 17.89 5.44 -2.29
C CYS A 24 17.51 5.40 -3.78
N LEU A 25 17.09 6.53 -4.36
CA LEU A 25 16.69 6.65 -5.76
C LEU A 25 17.74 7.36 -6.63
N CYS A 26 18.40 8.40 -6.12
CA CYS A 26 19.37 9.18 -6.91
C CYS A 26 20.79 9.25 -6.31
N GLY A 27 21.03 8.64 -5.15
CA GLY A 27 22.33 8.58 -4.47
C GLY A 27 22.78 9.89 -3.81
N ARG A 28 22.17 11.04 -4.14
CA ARG A 28 22.56 12.34 -3.56
C ARG A 28 22.17 12.44 -2.08
N PRO A 29 22.93 13.18 -1.26
CA PRO A 29 22.61 13.35 0.16
C PRO A 29 21.21 13.92 0.40
N THR A 30 20.52 13.42 1.43
CA THR A 30 19.23 13.92 1.88
C THR A 30 19.05 13.78 3.40
N PRO A 31 18.50 14.81 4.08
CA PRO A 31 18.07 14.68 5.47
C PRO A 31 16.71 13.98 5.58
N LEU A 32 15.95 13.89 4.47
CA LEU A 32 14.60 13.35 4.45
C LEU A 32 14.58 11.82 4.52
N ARG A 33 13.51 11.29 5.10
CA ARG A 33 13.20 9.87 5.27
C ARG A 33 11.78 9.62 4.78
N SER A 34 11.55 8.54 4.06
CA SER A 34 10.19 8.04 3.81
C SER A 34 9.51 7.60 5.10
N HIS A 35 8.23 7.25 5.05
CA HIS A 35 7.51 6.69 6.20
C HIS A 35 8.20 5.43 6.78
N ALA A 36 8.83 4.61 5.92
CA ALA A 36 9.58 3.43 6.32
C ALA A 36 11.03 3.74 6.79
N GLY A 37 11.42 5.02 6.83
CA GLY A 37 12.77 5.45 7.23
C GLY A 37 13.83 5.39 6.12
N GLU A 38 13.45 5.05 4.87
CA GLU A 38 14.41 5.05 3.75
C GLU A 38 14.84 6.48 3.42
N PRO A 39 16.15 6.78 3.25
CA PRO A 39 16.58 8.09 2.79
C PRO A 39 16.05 8.35 1.38
N ALA A 40 15.24 9.38 1.20
CA ALA A 40 14.70 9.75 -0.10
C ALA A 40 14.47 11.26 -0.17
N HIS A 41 14.74 11.87 -1.32
CA HIS A 41 14.18 13.19 -1.60
C HIS A 41 12.69 13.02 -1.87
N LYS A 42 11.87 13.93 -1.35
CA LYS A 42 10.43 13.96 -1.63
C LYS A 42 10.13 13.90 -3.13
N VAL A 43 10.81 14.74 -3.92
CA VAL A 43 10.63 14.77 -5.39
C VAL A 43 11.03 13.47 -6.09
N CYS A 44 12.05 12.77 -5.59
CA CYS A 44 12.43 11.47 -6.16
C CYS A 44 11.36 10.42 -5.85
N ALA A 45 10.79 10.46 -4.65
CA ALA A 45 9.71 9.55 -4.25
C ALA A 45 8.41 9.82 -5.03
N GLU A 46 8.07 11.08 -5.29
CA GLU A 46 6.95 11.48 -6.15
C GLU A 46 7.14 10.96 -7.58
N GLN A 47 8.34 11.15 -8.15
CA GLN A 47 8.67 10.62 -9.48
C GLN A 47 8.56 9.10 -9.51
N TRP A 48 9.06 8.41 -8.49
CA TRP A 48 8.92 6.95 -8.39
C TRP A 48 7.45 6.52 -8.38
N ASN A 49 6.58 7.21 -7.63
CA ASN A 49 5.14 6.93 -7.60
C ASN A 49 4.45 7.15 -8.96
N ALA A 50 4.93 8.10 -9.76
CA ALA A 50 4.43 8.37 -11.11
C ALA A 50 4.90 7.31 -12.12
N ASP A 51 6.16 6.88 -12.01
CA ASP A 51 6.77 5.88 -12.90
C ASP A 51 6.34 4.44 -12.59
N HIS A 52 5.70 4.20 -11.44
CA HIS A 52 5.25 2.89 -11.00
C HIS A 52 3.72 2.88 -10.73
N PRO A 53 2.89 3.09 -11.75
CA PRO A 53 1.43 3.12 -11.59
C PRO A 53 0.85 1.77 -11.12
N ASP A 54 1.53 0.66 -11.45
CA ASP A 54 1.13 -0.70 -11.07
C ASP A 54 1.57 -1.10 -9.66
N ALA A 55 2.38 -0.28 -8.98
CA ALA A 55 2.78 -0.56 -7.61
C ALA A 55 1.57 -0.47 -6.67
N PRO A 56 1.49 -1.32 -5.63
CA PRO A 56 0.41 -1.24 -4.65
C PRO A 56 0.27 0.16 -4.06
N ARG A 57 -0.92 0.75 -4.24
CA ARG A 57 -1.25 2.09 -3.78
C ARG A 57 -2.01 2.07 -2.47
N LEU A 58 -1.74 3.07 -1.66
CA LEU A 58 -2.47 3.33 -0.43
C LEU A 58 -3.43 4.47 -0.69
N TYR A 59 -4.60 4.38 -0.07
CA TYR A 59 -5.63 5.40 -0.17
C TYR A 59 -6.17 5.71 1.22
N ARG A 60 -6.47 6.99 1.45
CA ARG A 60 -7.24 7.39 2.63
C ARG A 60 -8.68 6.89 2.45
N PRO A 61 -9.24 6.12 3.40
CA PRO A 61 -10.65 5.75 3.35
C PRO A 61 -11.55 7.00 3.43
N PRO A 62 -12.75 6.96 2.82
CA PRO A 62 -13.71 8.06 2.93
C PRO A 62 -14.02 8.36 4.40
N ASP A 63 -14.19 9.64 4.71
CA ASP A 63 -14.45 10.10 6.08
C ASP A 63 -15.82 9.59 6.53
N LYS A 64 -15.89 8.99 7.73
CA LYS A 64 -17.15 8.50 8.30
C LYS A 64 -18.10 9.66 8.65
N THR A 65 -17.54 10.83 8.96
CA THR A 65 -18.28 12.05 9.33
C THR A 65 -18.65 12.90 8.12
N ASP A 66 -17.90 12.77 7.02
CA ASP A 66 -18.19 13.40 5.74
C ASP A 66 -18.06 12.38 4.58
N PRO A 67 -19.12 11.61 4.31
CA PRO A 67 -19.13 10.61 3.25
C PRO A 67 -19.05 11.22 1.84
N THR A 68 -19.12 12.54 1.70
CA THR A 68 -18.91 13.23 0.42
C THR A 68 -17.43 13.47 0.12
N ARG A 69 -16.56 13.33 1.13
CA ARG A 69 -15.12 13.49 0.95
C ARG A 69 -14.56 12.31 0.16
N PRO A 70 -14.00 12.53 -1.05
CA PRO A 70 -13.54 11.45 -1.90
C PRO A 70 -12.32 10.74 -1.29
N GLN A 71 -12.21 9.46 -1.61
CA GLN A 71 -11.02 8.66 -1.36
C GLN A 71 -9.81 9.34 -2.04
N HIS A 72 -8.75 9.59 -1.26
CA HIS A 72 -7.56 10.28 -1.75
C HIS A 72 -6.39 9.30 -1.84
N ASP A 73 -5.71 9.30 -2.99
CA ASP A 73 -4.47 8.55 -3.20
C ASP A 73 -3.36 9.14 -2.33
N ILE A 74 -2.78 8.35 -1.44
CA ILE A 74 -1.70 8.81 -0.57
C ILE A 74 -0.33 8.38 -1.08
N GLY A 75 -0.23 7.71 -2.22
CA GLY A 75 1.00 7.20 -2.81
C GLY A 75 1.08 5.68 -2.77
N THR A 76 2.29 5.15 -2.87
CA THR A 76 2.55 3.71 -2.88
C THR A 76 2.94 3.21 -1.49
N VAL A 77 2.88 1.90 -1.28
CA VAL A 77 3.33 1.28 -0.01
C VAL A 77 4.75 1.71 0.37
N ARG A 78 5.63 1.91 -0.63
CA ARG A 78 7.01 2.34 -0.41
C ARG A 78 7.12 3.84 -0.11
N PHE A 79 6.38 4.68 -0.84
CA PHE A 79 6.41 6.13 -0.67
C PHE A 79 4.98 6.69 -0.62
N HIS A 80 4.53 7.06 0.58
CA HIS A 80 3.20 7.62 0.82
C HIS A 80 3.21 8.76 1.84
N ASN A 81 2.06 9.43 1.99
CA ASN A 81 1.78 10.48 2.97
C ASN A 81 1.40 9.92 4.34
N ASP A 82 1.72 10.67 5.39
CA ASP A 82 1.46 10.32 6.80
C ASP A 82 0.01 10.55 7.28
N GLY A 83 -0.93 10.91 6.40
CA GLY A 83 -2.27 11.35 6.80
C GLY A 83 -2.99 10.40 7.79
N PRO A 84 -3.88 10.90 8.70
CA PRO A 84 -4.23 10.33 10.02
C PRO A 84 -4.89 8.94 10.10
N THR A 85 -4.89 8.16 9.02
CA THR A 85 -5.34 6.77 8.99
C THR A 85 -4.57 6.03 7.90
N THR A 86 -3.29 5.78 8.12
CA THR A 86 -2.68 4.57 7.58
C THR A 86 -2.83 3.51 8.68
N PRO A 87 -3.99 2.82 8.81
CA PRO A 87 -3.99 1.61 9.61
C PRO A 87 -2.88 0.74 9.01
N ILE A 88 -1.99 0.26 9.86
CA ILE A 88 -1.04 -0.80 9.51
C ILE A 88 -1.85 -1.80 8.68
N LEU A 89 -1.53 -1.93 7.38
CA LEU A 89 -2.13 -2.96 6.57
C LEU A 89 -1.56 -4.27 7.11
N SER A 90 -2.31 -4.89 8.02
CA SER A 90 -2.25 -6.32 8.21
C SER A 90 -2.35 -6.92 6.81
N ARG A 91 -1.24 -7.50 6.35
CA ARG A 91 -1.16 -8.31 5.15
C ARG A 91 -2.40 -9.21 5.13
N PRO A 92 -3.33 -9.09 4.16
CA PRO A 92 -4.29 -10.16 4.01
C PRO A 92 -3.46 -11.42 3.75
N ALA A 93 -3.66 -12.44 4.59
CA ALA A 93 -3.15 -13.77 4.33
C ALA A 93 -3.49 -14.10 2.86
N PRO A 94 -2.61 -14.78 2.12
CA PRO A 94 -2.95 -15.17 0.76
C PRO A 94 -4.27 -15.94 0.86
N THR A 95 -5.33 -15.38 0.28
CA THR A 95 -6.59 -16.09 0.09
C THR A 95 -6.27 -17.16 -0.93
N ALA A 96 -5.70 -18.27 -0.46
CA ALA A 96 -5.75 -19.53 -1.15
C ALA A 96 -7.24 -19.80 -1.30
N VAL A 97 -7.76 -19.59 -2.50
CA VAL A 97 -9.05 -20.11 -2.91
C VAL A 97 -8.91 -21.63 -2.83
N LEU A 98 -9.20 -22.19 -1.66
CA LEU A 98 -9.34 -23.63 -1.48
C LEU A 98 -10.55 -24.04 -2.32
N ARG A 99 -10.28 -24.65 -3.48
CA ARG A 99 -11.29 -25.44 -4.20
C ARG A 99 -11.75 -26.56 -3.26
N PRO A 100 -13.06 -26.74 -3.01
CA PRO A 100 -13.51 -27.95 -2.35
C PRO A 100 -13.29 -29.15 -3.28
N LEU A 101 -12.47 -30.10 -2.84
CA LEU A 101 -12.45 -31.46 -3.36
C LEU A 101 -13.79 -32.09 -3.00
N ASN A 102 -14.69 -32.16 -3.97
CA ASN A 102 -15.98 -32.81 -3.83
C ASN A 102 -15.73 -34.32 -3.64
N THR A 103 -15.73 -34.79 -2.40
CA THR A 103 -15.66 -36.20 -2.05
C THR A 103 -17.07 -36.67 -1.73
N ASN A 104 -17.77 -37.19 -2.74
CA ASN A 104 -18.96 -37.99 -2.51
C ASN A 104 -18.62 -39.45 -2.80
N THR A 105 -18.17 -40.12 -1.74
CA THR A 105 -18.23 -41.57 -1.61
C THR A 105 -19.39 -41.88 -0.66
N SER A 106 -20.44 -42.51 -1.20
CA SER A 106 -21.39 -43.36 -0.48
C SER A 106 -22.08 -44.18 -1.57
N SER A 107 -21.55 -45.35 -1.89
CA SER A 107 -21.98 -46.64 -1.33
C SER A 107 -23.47 -46.90 -1.57
N SER A 108 -23.72 -47.79 -2.52
CA SER A 108 -25.00 -48.44 -2.83
C SER A 108 -25.65 -49.09 -1.60
N PRO A 109 -26.94 -49.41 -1.70
CA PRO A 109 -27.31 -50.83 -1.70
C PRO A 109 -28.28 -51.18 -2.84
N GLY A 110 -28.20 -52.43 -3.32
CA GLY A 110 -28.95 -52.92 -4.48
C GLY A 110 -30.29 -53.61 -4.18
N LEU A 111 -30.78 -54.30 -5.23
CA LEU A 111 -31.97 -55.17 -5.38
C LEU A 111 -33.33 -54.43 -5.50
N PHE A 112 -34.32 -54.77 -6.34
CA PHE A 112 -34.80 -56.03 -6.95
C PHE A 112 -35.51 -55.80 -8.31
N ALA A 113 -35.81 -56.93 -8.98
CA ALA A 113 -36.39 -57.20 -10.30
C ALA A 113 -37.74 -56.57 -10.70
N ALA A 114 -37.98 -56.51 -12.01
CA ALA A 114 -39.12 -57.16 -12.72
C ALA A 114 -38.82 -57.23 -14.23
#